data_AF-A0A0S3RTF5-F1
#
_entry.id   AF-A0A0S3RTF5-F1
#
_cell.length_a   1.000
_cell.length_b   1.000
_cell.length_c   1.000
_cell.angle_alpha   90.00
_cell.angle_beta   90.00
_cell.angle_gamma   90.00
#
_symmetry.space_group_name_H-M   'P 1'
#
loop_
_entity.id
_entity.type
_entity.pdbx_description
1 polymer ?
#
loop_
_entity_poly.entity_id
_entity_poly.type
_entity_poly.pdbx_seq_one_letter_code
_entity_poly.pdbx_strand_id
1 'polypeptide(L)' 'MNLRWMEAVLPLGIIAGMLCVMGNAQYYIHKAAHGRPKHIGNDLWDVAMERRDKKLHEQASSSN' A
#
# COMPACT_ATOMS: atom_id res chain seq x y z
N MET A 1 22.85 34.88 1.98
CA MET A 1 21.88 34.14 2.84
C MET A 1 22.60 32.96 3.47
N ASN A 2 22.60 32.87 4.80
CA ASN A 2 23.33 31.85 5.54
C ASN A 2 22.45 30.61 5.75
N LEU A 3 22.55 29.63 4.85
CA LEU A 3 21.77 28.37 4.87
C LEU A 3 22.47 27.26 5.67
N ARG A 4 23.39 27.60 6.60
CA ARG A 4 24.21 26.63 7.34
C ARG A 4 23.39 25.56 8.07
N TRP A 5 22.16 25.88 8.48
CA TRP A 5 21.24 24.93 9.11
C TRP A 5 20.81 23.78 8.18
N MET A 6 20.85 23.96 6.86
CA MET A 6 20.55 22.89 5.89
C MET A 6 21.56 21.74 5.95
N GLU A 7 22.81 21.99 6.37
CA GLU A 7 23.80 20.92 6.56
C GLU A 7 23.34 19.90 7.61
N ALA A 8 22.62 20.35 8.64
CA ALA A 8 22.04 19.48 9.67
C ALA A 8 20.71 18.85 9.24
N VAL A 9 19.94 19.51 8.37
CA VAL A 9 18.67 18.99 7.85
C VAL A 9 18.88 17.97 6.73
N LEU A 10 20.00 18.02 6.00
CA LEU A 10 20.27 17.07 4.92
C LEU A 10 20.29 15.60 5.41
N PRO A 11 20.99 15.23 6.50
CA PRO A 11 20.90 13.89 7.08
C PRO A 11 19.48 13.52 7.52
N LEU A 12 18.75 14.47 8.13
CA LEU A 12 17.36 14.25 8.55
C LEU A 12 16.43 14.02 7.34
N GLY A 13 16.67 14.72 6.24
CA GLY A 13 15.94 14.58 4.98
C GLY A 13 16.15 13.20 4.35
N ILE A 14 17.36 12.63 4.46
CA ILE A 14 17.63 11.25 4.01
C ILE A 14 16.81 10.25 4.84
N ILE A 15 16.79 10.41 6.17
CA ILE A 15 15.99 9.54 7.06
C ILE A 15 14.51 9.64 6.71
N ALA A 16 13.97 10.86 6.53
CA ALA A 16 12.59 11.07 6.10
C ALA A 16 12.30 10.41 4.74
N GLY A 17 13.23 10.53 3.79
CA GLY A 17 13.15 9.87 2.49
C GLY A 17 13.04 8.35 2.62
N MET A 18 13.86 7.74 3.49
CA MET A 18 13.82 6.29 3.72
C MET A 18 12.52 5.84 4.38
N LEU A 19 11.95 6.63 5.30
CA LEU A 19 10.63 6.35 5.86
C LEU A 19 9.52 6.40 4.80
N CYS A 20 9.59 7.38 3.89
CA CYS A 20 8.67 7.46 2.75
C CYS A 20 8.83 6.25 1.80
N VAL A 21 10.05 5.81 1.52
CA VAL A 21 10.31 4.63 0.70
C VAL A 21 9.74 3.37 1.36
N MET A 22 9.94 3.20 2.66
CA MET A 22 9.40 2.06 3.40
C MET A 22 7.87 1.98 3.34
N GLY A 23 7.18 3.12 3.51
CA GLY A 23 5.71 3.20 3.39
C GLY A 23 5.21 2.91 1.97
N ASN A 24 5.86 3.48 0.96
CA ASN A 24 5.45 3.29 -0.42
C ASN A 24 5.78 1.88 -0.93
N ALA A 25 6.91 1.30 -0.56
CA ALA A 25 7.31 -0.04 -0.98
C ALA A 25 6.24 -1.08 -0.60
N GLN A 26 5.83 -1.12 0.67
CA GLN A 26 4.78 -2.04 1.11
C GLN A 26 3.44 -1.77 0.42
N TYR A 27 3.09 -0.50 0.16
CA TYR A 27 1.85 -0.12 -0.51
C TYR A 27 1.81 -0.63 -1.95
N TYR A 28 2.87 -0.36 -2.73
CA TYR A 28 2.93 -0.78 -4.13
C TYR A 28 3.02 -2.29 -4.28
N ILE A 29 3.75 -2.98 -3.41
CA ILE A 29 3.82 -4.45 -3.41
C ILE A 29 2.45 -5.06 -3.10
N HIS A 30 1.73 -4.56 -2.08
CA HIS A 30 0.38 -5.04 -1.77
C HIS A 30 -0.58 -4.81 -2.94
N LYS A 31 -0.53 -3.61 -3.55
CA LYS A 31 -1.36 -3.24 -4.68
C LYS A 31 -1.09 -4.13 -5.90
N ALA A 32 0.17 -4.48 -6.16
CA ALA A 32 0.54 -5.38 -7.25
C ALA A 32 0.04 -6.82 -6.99
N ALA A 33 0.15 -7.32 -5.75
CA ALA A 33 -0.24 -8.67 -5.40
C ALA A 33 -1.77 -8.90 -5.39
N HIS A 34 -2.57 -7.90 -4.99
CA HIS A 34 -4.03 -8.04 -4.82
C HIS A 34 -4.84 -7.25 -5.86
N GLY A 35 -4.18 -6.50 -6.75
CA GLY A 35 -4.82 -5.62 -7.74
C GLY A 35 -5.43 -4.33 -7.14
N ARG A 36 -5.46 -4.20 -5.81
CA ARG A 36 -6.07 -3.07 -5.09
C ARG A 36 -5.26 -2.64 -3.86
N PRO A 37 -5.36 -1.36 -3.43
CA PRO A 37 -4.80 -0.90 -2.16
C PRO A 37 -5.29 -1.72 -0.97
N LYS A 38 -4.48 -1.83 0.09
CA LYS A 38 -4.86 -2.53 1.32
C LYS A 38 -6.00 -1.80 2.02
N HIS A 39 -7.07 -2.51 2.35
CA HIS A 39 -8.15 -1.96 3.17
C HIS A 39 -7.74 -1.93 4.64
N ILE A 40 -7.95 -0.80 5.32
CA ILE A 40 -7.63 -0.60 6.74
C ILE A 40 -8.89 -0.88 7.54
N GLY A 41 -8.80 -1.68 8.59
CA GLY A 41 -9.96 -2.00 9.43
C GLY A 41 -10.88 -3.08 8.85
N ASN A 42 -10.33 -3.98 8.03
CA ASN A 42 -11.07 -5.08 7.40
C ASN A 42 -11.66 -6.03 8.45
N ASP A 43 -12.98 -5.97 8.63
CA ASP A 43 -13.67 -6.77 9.64
C ASP A 43 -14.08 -8.15 9.09
N LEU A 44 -14.76 -8.95 9.92
CA LEU A 44 -15.20 -10.30 9.52
C LEU A 44 -16.20 -10.26 8.36
N TRP A 45 -16.97 -9.19 8.23
CA TRP A 45 -17.93 -9.01 7.15
C TRP A 45 -17.19 -8.77 5.84
N ASP A 46 -16.19 -7.89 5.83
CA ASP A 46 -15.39 -7.60 4.63
C ASP A 46 -14.64 -8.83 4.12
N VAL A 47 -14.07 -9.63 5.03
CA VAL A 47 -13.41 -10.90 4.65
C VAL A 47 -14.40 -11.87 4.02
N ALA A 48 -15.62 -11.98 4.56
CA ALA A 48 -16.64 -12.87 4.03
C ALA A 48 -17.11 -12.41 2.64
N MET A 49 -17.30 -11.10 2.45
CA MET A 49 -17.67 -10.51 1.16
C MET A 49 -16.57 -10.66 0.11
N GLU A 50 -15.30 -10.42 0.47
CA GLU A 50 -14.17 -10.59 -0.46
C GLU A 50 -14.07 -12.04 -0.97
N ARG A 51 -14.23 -13.03 -0.10
CA ARG A 51 -14.23 -14.45 -0.49
C ARG A 51 -15.41 -14.81 -1.40
N ARG A 52 -16.59 -14.27 -1.10
CA ARG A 52 -17.80 -14.43 -1.92
C ARG A 52 -17.58 -13.86 -3.32
N ASP A 53 -17.13 -12.62 -3.40
CA ASP A 53 -16.99 -11.89 -4.66
C ASP A 53 -15.90 -12.52 -5.55
N LYS A 54 -14.80 -12.98 -4.96
CA LYS A 54 -13.77 -13.75 -5.69
C LYS A 54 -14.36 -15.01 -6.33
N LYS A 55 -15.14 -15.79 -5.58
CA LYS A 55 -15.76 -17.02 -6.11
C LYS A 55 -16.76 -16.73 -7.23
N LEU A 56 -17.57 -15.67 -7.09
CA LEU A 56 -18.52 -15.26 -8.13
C LEU A 56 -17.80 -14.82 -9.40
N HIS A 57 -16.70 -14.09 -9.28
CA HIS A 57 -15.91 -13.64 -10.42
C HIS A 57 -15.26 -14.83 -11.15
N GLU A 58 -14.71 -15.80 -10.41
CA GLU A 58 -14.17 -17.04 -10.98
C GLU A 58 -15.24 -17.82 -11.75
N GLN A 59 -16.44 -17.99 -11.18
CA GLN A 59 -17.57 -18.66 -11.84
C GLN A 59 -18.02 -17.93 -13.11
N ALA A 60 -18.12 -16.60 -13.07
CA ALA A 60 -18.48 -15.80 -14.22
C ALA A 60 -17.41 -15.89 -15.33
N SER A 61 -16.13 -15.84 -14.95
CA SER A 61 -15.01 -15.94 -15.90
C SER A 61 -14.88 -17.31 -16.55
N SER A 62 -15.33 -18.38 -15.88
CA SER A 62 -15.31 -19.76 -16.40
C SER A 62 -16.53 -20.11 -17.26
N SER A 63 -17.57 -19.28 -17.24
CA SER A 63 -18.83 -19.54 -17.97
C SER A 63 -18.87 -18.87 -19.35
N ASN A 64 -17.80 -18.17 -19.74
CA ASN A 64 -17.48 -17.71 -21.09
C ASN A 64 -16.47 -18.65 -21.75
#